data_AF-A0A7J7KKD1-F1
#
_entry.id   AF-A0A7J7KKD1-F1
#
_cell.length_a   1.000
_cell.length_b   1.000
_cell.length_c   1.000
_cell.angle_alpha   90.00
_cell.angle_beta   90.00
_cell.angle_gamma   90.00
#
_symmetry.space_group_name_H-M   'P 1'
#
loop_
_entity.id
_entity.type
_entity.pdbx_description
1 polymer ?
#
loop_
_entity_poly.entity_id
_entity_poly.type
_entity_poly.pdbx_seq_one_letter_code
_entity_poly.pdbx_strand_id
1 'polypeptide(L)'
;MDNIWKVYNTILEQSRDVSQLEKLASALNVKVAAKDLKSSDNRVTVKAIMSQWLPISRATLSMVADYTPSPLDIAEERVEALMCDHSVKFDSLHDETRALKSHFLKCSSEDSEPVIVYVSKMFAVDREIFPENQPG
;
A
#
# COMPACT_ATOMS: atom_id res chain seq x y z
N MET A 1 1.78 19.89 -15.90
CA MET A 1 1.18 20.33 -14.62
C MET A 1 -0.10 21.13 -14.84
N ASP A 2 -0.17 21.94 -15.89
CA ASP A 2 -1.26 22.90 -16.13
C ASP A 2 -2.68 22.30 -16.13
N ASN A 3 -2.85 21.05 -16.58
CA ASN A 3 -4.16 20.41 -16.59
C ASN A 3 -4.68 20.10 -15.18
N ILE A 4 -3.81 19.70 -14.24
CA ILE A 4 -4.21 19.48 -12.84
C ILE A 4 -4.67 20.81 -12.23
N TRP A 5 -3.89 21.87 -12.45
CA TRP A 5 -4.21 23.21 -11.97
C TRP A 5 -5.53 23.74 -12.58
N LYS A 6 -5.76 23.52 -13.88
CA LYS A 6 -7.02 23.86 -14.55
C LYS A 6 -8.21 23.14 -13.91
N VAL A 7 -8.10 21.84 -13.62
CA VAL A 7 -9.18 21.09 -12.94
C VAL A 7 -9.51 21.71 -11.57
N TYR A 8 -8.50 22.02 -10.77
CA TYR A 8 -8.72 22.64 -9.47
C TYR A 8 -9.35 24.03 -9.58
N ASN A 9 -8.85 24.90 -10.47
CA ASN A 9 -9.41 26.24 -10.64
C ASN A 9 -10.86 26.22 -11.12
N THR A 10 -11.19 25.42 -12.14
CA THR A 10 -12.56 25.32 -12.66
C THR A 10 -13.56 24.79 -11.62
N ILE A 11 -13.11 23.97 -10.65
CA ILE A 11 -13.99 23.44 -9.60
C ILE A 11 -14.10 24.39 -8.39
N LEU A 12 -13.02 25.11 -8.06
CA LEU A 12 -12.94 25.97 -6.87
C LEU A 12 -13.38 27.42 -7.13
N GLU A 13 -13.56 27.83 -8.38
CA GLU A 13 -14.10 29.15 -8.74
C GLU A 13 -15.50 29.41 -8.16
N GLN A 14 -15.74 30.67 -7.74
CA GLN A 14 -17.03 31.10 -7.15
C GLN A 14 -18.21 30.92 -8.11
N SER A 15 -17.99 31.04 -9.42
CA SER A 15 -18.99 30.77 -10.47
C SER A 15 -18.67 29.46 -11.18
N ARG A 16 -18.88 28.35 -10.49
CA ARG A 16 -18.66 27.01 -11.03
C ARG A 16 -19.53 26.76 -12.28
N ASP A 17 -18.89 26.68 -13.45
CA ASP A 17 -19.55 26.37 -14.72
C ASP A 17 -19.50 24.86 -15.02
N VAL A 18 -20.65 24.20 -14.88
CA VAL A 18 -20.79 22.77 -15.15
C VAL A 18 -20.45 22.42 -16.61
N SER A 19 -20.72 23.32 -17.56
CA SER A 19 -20.42 23.08 -18.98
C SER A 19 -18.92 23.08 -19.26
N GLN A 20 -18.14 23.86 -18.51
CA GLN A 20 -16.68 23.83 -18.58
C GLN A 20 -16.11 22.56 -17.96
N LEU A 21 -16.70 22.07 -16.87
CA LEU A 21 -16.31 20.79 -16.26
C LEU A 21 -16.58 19.60 -17.18
N GLU A 22 -17.70 19.60 -17.92
CA GLU A 22 -18.01 18.56 -18.91
C GLU A 22 -17.00 18.56 -20.07
N LYS A 23 -16.64 19.74 -20.59
CA LYS A 23 -15.59 19.90 -21.61
C LYS A 23 -14.24 19.42 -21.10
N LEU A 24 -13.89 19.78 -19.87
CA LEU A 24 -12.64 19.38 -19.24
C LEU A 24 -12.58 17.87 -19.03
N ALA A 25 -13.64 17.26 -18.48
CA ALA A 25 -13.74 15.81 -18.31
C ALA A 25 -13.61 15.08 -19.66
N SER A 26 -14.23 15.62 -20.71
CA SER A 26 -14.12 15.07 -22.08
C SER A 26 -12.68 15.20 -22.62
N ALA A 27 -12.04 16.35 -22.43
CA ALA A 27 -10.65 16.58 -22.87
C ALA A 27 -9.64 15.68 -22.12
N LEU A 28 -9.94 15.34 -20.87
CA LEU A 28 -9.17 14.41 -20.05
C LEU A 28 -9.57 12.93 -20.27
N ASN A 29 -10.52 12.67 -21.17
CA ASN A 29 -11.08 11.34 -21.49
C ASN A 29 -11.66 10.60 -20.27
N VAL A 30 -12.37 11.32 -19.41
CA VAL A 30 -12.91 10.86 -18.12
C VAL A 30 -14.43 10.80 -18.19
N LYS A 31 -15.04 9.72 -17.68
CA LYS A 31 -16.50 9.53 -17.68
C LYS A 31 -17.08 9.80 -16.30
N VAL A 32 -17.38 11.06 -16.01
CA VAL A 32 -17.95 11.46 -14.71
C VAL A 32 -19.46 11.51 -14.78
N ALA A 33 -20.15 10.99 -13.77
CA ALA A 33 -21.60 11.04 -13.72
C ALA A 33 -22.09 12.48 -13.53
N ALA A 34 -23.19 12.85 -14.20
CA ALA A 34 -23.77 14.19 -14.10
C ALA A 34 -24.13 14.59 -12.67
N LYS A 35 -24.48 13.63 -11.81
CA LYS A 35 -24.74 13.86 -10.37
C LYS A 35 -23.50 14.36 -9.64
N ASP A 36 -22.33 13.82 -9.96
CA ASP A 36 -21.06 14.15 -9.29
C ASP A 36 -20.55 15.51 -9.81
N LEU A 37 -20.76 15.81 -11.10
CA LEU A 37 -20.46 17.11 -11.71
C LEU A 37 -21.37 18.25 -11.25
N LYS A 38 -22.54 17.94 -10.68
CA LYS A 38 -23.50 18.91 -10.13
C LYS A 38 -23.51 18.93 -8.59
N SER A 39 -22.68 18.11 -7.95
CA SER A 39 -22.59 18.04 -6.49
C SER A 39 -22.20 19.41 -5.91
N SER A 40 -22.89 19.86 -4.85
CA SER A 40 -22.52 21.08 -4.12
C SER A 40 -21.17 20.94 -3.40
N ASP A 41 -20.76 19.71 -3.08
CA ASP A 41 -19.44 19.43 -2.50
C ASP A 41 -18.38 19.31 -3.61
N ASN A 42 -17.50 20.31 -3.66
CA ASN A 42 -16.38 20.34 -4.59
C ASN A 42 -15.43 19.14 -4.40
N ARG A 43 -15.32 18.57 -3.19
CA ARG A 43 -14.48 17.39 -2.92
C ARG A 43 -14.97 16.16 -3.68
N VAL A 44 -16.29 15.99 -3.79
CA VAL A 44 -16.90 14.90 -4.56
C VAL A 44 -16.54 15.02 -6.03
N THR A 45 -16.62 16.23 -6.58
CA THR A 45 -16.33 16.52 -7.99
C THR A 45 -14.86 16.31 -8.32
N VAL A 46 -13.95 16.87 -7.50
CA VAL A 46 -12.49 16.66 -7.64
C VAL A 46 -12.16 15.18 -7.57
N LYS A 47 -12.70 14.47 -6.56
CA LYS A 47 -12.45 13.03 -6.40
C LYS A 47 -12.94 12.24 -7.60
N ALA A 48 -14.10 12.55 -8.15
CA ALA A 48 -14.67 11.84 -9.30
C ALA A 48 -13.84 12.03 -10.59
N ILE A 49 -13.38 13.26 -10.87
CA ILE A 49 -12.52 13.54 -12.02
C ILE A 49 -11.12 12.93 -11.83
N MET A 50 -10.47 13.22 -10.70
CA MET A 50 -9.07 12.83 -10.48
C MET A 50 -8.89 11.32 -10.30
N SER A 51 -9.82 10.62 -9.65
CA SER A 51 -9.68 9.16 -9.45
C SER A 51 -9.76 8.36 -10.75
N GLN A 52 -10.52 8.84 -11.73
CA GLN A 52 -10.59 8.20 -13.04
C GLN A 52 -9.44 8.66 -13.96
N TRP A 53 -9.07 9.94 -13.92
CA TRP A 53 -8.01 10.47 -14.78
C TRP A 53 -6.61 10.02 -14.33
N LEU A 54 -6.38 9.99 -13.02
CA LEU A 54 -5.12 9.65 -12.37
C LEU A 54 -5.39 8.60 -11.28
N PRO A 55 -5.54 7.32 -11.64
CA PRO A 55 -5.73 6.25 -10.67
C PRO A 55 -4.42 5.97 -9.91
N ILE A 56 -4.07 6.85 -8.97
CA ILE A 56 -2.81 6.83 -8.22
C ILE A 56 -2.56 5.46 -7.61
N SER A 57 -3.56 4.87 -6.95
CA SER A 57 -3.45 3.55 -6.34
C SER A 57 -2.90 2.49 -7.31
N ARG A 58 -3.43 2.42 -8.54
CA ARG A 58 -2.97 1.46 -9.55
C ARG A 58 -1.54 1.76 -9.99
N ALA A 59 -1.25 3.02 -10.27
CA ALA A 59 0.09 3.43 -10.69
C ALA A 59 1.14 3.15 -9.60
N THR A 60 0.83 3.48 -8.35
CA THR A 60 1.72 3.24 -7.21
C THR A 60 1.90 1.77 -6.92
N LEU A 61 0.83 0.96 -6.94
CA LEU A 61 0.94 -0.48 -6.71
C LEU A 61 1.71 -1.19 -7.83
N SER A 62 1.52 -0.76 -9.09
CA SER A 62 2.29 -1.30 -10.21
C SER A 62 3.77 -0.94 -10.08
N MET A 63 4.08 0.33 -9.77
CA MET A 63 5.45 0.75 -9.50
C MET A 63 6.08 -0.03 -8.34
N VAL A 64 5.35 -0.27 -7.25
CA VAL A 64 5.84 -1.11 -6.14
C VAL A 64 6.12 -2.53 -6.64
N ALA A 65 5.21 -3.15 -7.40
CA ALA A 65 5.41 -4.49 -7.93
C ALA A 65 6.60 -4.59 -8.91
N ASP A 66 6.82 -3.55 -9.72
CA ASP A 66 7.87 -3.54 -10.75
C ASP A 66 9.26 -3.26 -10.18
N TYR A 67 9.36 -2.45 -9.13
CA TYR A 67 10.66 -1.98 -8.60
C TYR A 67 11.01 -2.52 -7.21
N THR A 68 10.08 -3.20 -6.53
CA THR A 68 10.42 -3.88 -5.27
C THR A 68 10.94 -5.28 -5.60
N PRO A 69 12.10 -5.69 -5.06
CA PRO A 69 12.61 -7.04 -5.27
C PRO A 69 11.62 -8.08 -4.73
N SER A 70 11.60 -9.27 -5.36
CA SER A 70 10.82 -10.40 -4.87
C SER A 70 11.22 -10.73 -3.43
N PRO A 71 10.28 -11.15 -2.56
CA PRO A 71 10.66 -11.69 -1.24
C PRO A 71 11.57 -12.92 -1.34
N LEU A 72 11.52 -13.65 -2.46
CA LEU A 72 12.42 -14.77 -2.76
C LEU A 72 13.86 -14.31 -3.07
N ASP A 73 14.05 -13.05 -3.43
CA ASP A 73 15.35 -12.46 -3.79
C ASP A 73 15.96 -11.70 -2.60
N ILE A 74 15.58 -12.05 -1.37
CA ILE A 74 16.13 -11.42 -0.17
C ILE A 74 17.64 -11.70 -0.07
N ALA A 75 18.43 -10.64 0.07
CA ALA A 75 19.88 -10.77 0.23
C ALA A 75 20.24 -11.41 1.57
N GLU A 76 21.31 -12.21 1.59
CA GLU A 76 21.81 -12.85 2.81
C GLU A 76 22.10 -11.85 3.93
N GLU A 77 22.70 -10.70 3.60
CA GLU A 77 22.98 -9.62 4.55
C GLU A 77 21.70 -9.14 5.24
N ARG A 78 20.59 -9.05 4.50
CA ARG A 78 19.30 -8.64 5.05
C ARG A 78 18.70 -9.71 5.95
N VAL A 79 18.90 -10.99 5.64
CA VAL A 79 18.50 -12.11 6.51
C VAL A 79 19.29 -12.07 7.82
N GLU A 80 20.61 -11.89 7.75
CA GLU A 80 21.46 -11.80 8.94
C GLU A 80 21.07 -10.60 9.82
N ALA A 81 20.77 -9.45 9.21
CA ALA A 81 20.27 -8.27 9.92
C ALA A 81 18.88 -8.43 10.55
N LEU A 82 18.04 -9.36 10.03
CA LEU A 82 16.76 -9.71 10.66
C LEU A 82 16.96 -10.67 11.85
N MET A 83 17.96 -11.55 11.77
CA MET A 83 18.25 -12.56 12.78
C MET A 83 19.08 -12.02 13.95
N CYS A 84 19.87 -10.99 13.70
CA CYS A 84 20.79 -10.41 14.68
C CYS A 84 20.41 -8.98 15.03
N ASP A 85 20.57 -8.59 16.29
CA ASP A 85 20.64 -7.18 16.65
C ASP A 85 21.97 -6.58 16.13
N HIS A 86 22.04 -5.26 15.97
CA HIS A 86 23.24 -4.55 15.50
C HIS A 86 24.50 -4.82 16.34
N SER A 87 24.32 -5.32 17.56
CA SER A 87 25.37 -5.65 18.53
C SER A 87 25.91 -7.08 18.42
N VAL A 88 25.25 -7.97 17.67
CA VAL A 88 25.53 -9.42 17.62
C VAL A 88 25.96 -9.82 16.21
N LYS A 89 27.06 -10.57 16.09
CA LYS A 89 27.50 -11.14 14.81
C LYS A 89 26.77 -12.44 14.54
N PHE A 90 26.37 -12.68 13.29
CA PHE A 90 25.72 -13.92 12.88
C PHE A 90 26.51 -15.18 13.26
N ASP A 91 27.83 -15.16 13.09
CA ASP A 91 28.71 -16.29 13.43
C ASP A 91 28.76 -16.65 14.91
N SER A 92 28.29 -15.75 15.80
CA SER A 92 28.22 -16.00 17.25
C SER A 92 26.93 -16.67 17.70
N LEU A 93 25.94 -16.82 16.81
CA LEU A 93 24.70 -17.52 17.09
C LEU A 93 24.91 -19.04 17.20
N HIS A 94 24.03 -19.71 17.94
CA HIS A 94 24.01 -21.18 18.01
C HIS A 94 23.73 -21.81 16.63
N ASP A 95 24.26 -23.01 16.40
CA ASP A 95 24.14 -23.72 15.12
C ASP A 95 22.68 -23.88 14.67
N GLU A 96 21.79 -24.21 15.60
CA GLU A 96 20.35 -24.34 15.34
C GLU A 96 19.73 -23.01 14.88
N THR A 97 20.17 -21.88 15.44
CA THR A 97 19.70 -20.55 15.02
C THR A 97 20.27 -20.20 13.66
N ARG A 98 21.55 -20.48 13.39
CA ARG A 98 22.17 -20.23 12.09
C ARG A 98 21.51 -21.04 10.97
N ALA A 99 21.04 -22.26 11.27
CA ALA A 99 20.29 -23.09 10.33
C ALA A 99 18.99 -22.41 9.84
N LEU A 100 18.41 -21.48 10.60
CA LEU A 100 17.24 -20.72 10.15
C LEU A 100 17.52 -19.84 8.92
N LYS A 101 18.78 -19.46 8.67
CA LYS A 101 19.16 -18.63 7.51
C LYS A 101 18.73 -19.27 6.19
N SER A 102 18.86 -20.59 6.04
CA SER A 102 18.44 -21.27 4.81
C SER A 102 16.92 -21.23 4.62
N HIS A 103 16.14 -21.29 5.70
CA HIS A 103 14.69 -21.19 5.65
C HIS A 103 14.23 -19.77 5.25
N PHE A 104 14.90 -18.73 5.77
CA PHE A 104 14.68 -17.34 5.34
C PHE A 104 14.96 -17.13 3.85
N LEU A 105 16.07 -17.68 3.35
CA LEU A 105 16.47 -17.55 1.93
C LEU A 105 15.55 -18.36 1.01
N LYS A 106 15.09 -19.53 1.44
CA LYS A 106 14.14 -20.35 0.67
C LYS A 106 12.77 -19.65 0.56
N CYS A 107 12.36 -18.94 1.61
CA CYS A 107 11.08 -18.23 1.71
C CYS A 107 9.90 -19.10 1.23
N SER A 108 9.89 -20.35 1.69
CA SER A 108 8.89 -21.35 1.30
C SER A 108 7.67 -21.32 2.21
N SER A 109 6.50 -21.60 1.64
CA SER A 109 5.23 -21.75 2.35
C SER A 109 4.75 -23.21 2.40
N GLU A 110 5.65 -24.18 2.22
CA GLU A 110 5.35 -25.60 2.31
C GLU A 110 5.09 -26.03 3.76
N ASP A 111 4.16 -26.96 3.98
CA ASP A 111 3.81 -27.46 5.33
C ASP A 111 5.00 -28.14 6.06
N SER A 112 6.03 -28.55 5.32
CA SER A 112 7.26 -29.14 5.88
C SER A 112 8.26 -28.11 6.41
N GLU A 113 8.03 -26.81 6.16
CA GLU A 113 8.94 -25.73 6.53
C GLU A 113 8.53 -25.09 7.85
N PRO A 114 9.48 -24.60 8.66
CA PRO A 114 9.17 -23.94 9.93
C PRO A 114 8.52 -22.57 9.69
N VAL A 115 7.52 -22.24 10.53
CA VAL A 115 6.95 -20.89 10.57
C VAL A 115 7.86 -19.98 11.40
N ILE A 116 8.44 -18.97 10.76
CA ILE A 116 9.31 -17.99 11.41
C ILE A 116 8.57 -16.66 11.51
N VAL A 117 8.54 -16.07 12.71
CA VAL A 117 7.82 -14.81 12.99
C VAL A 117 8.81 -13.74 13.45
N TYR A 118 8.75 -12.56 12.83
CA TYR A 118 9.48 -11.36 13.26
C TYR A 118 8.50 -10.34 13.85
N VAL A 119 8.63 -10.06 15.15
CA VAL A 119 7.75 -9.13 15.88
C VAL A 119 8.43 -7.77 16.01
N SER A 120 8.03 -6.81 15.17
CA SER A 120 8.53 -5.42 15.24
C SER A 120 7.64 -4.48 16.07
N LYS A 121 6.33 -4.79 16.15
CA LYS A 121 5.35 -3.99 16.88
C LYS A 121 4.16 -4.88 17.26
N MET A 122 3.69 -4.74 18.50
CA MET A 122 2.46 -5.37 18.98
C MET A 122 1.37 -4.31 19.17
N PHE A 123 0.12 -4.68 18.96
CA PHE A 123 -1.05 -3.86 19.25
C PHE A 123 -1.74 -4.38 20.50
N ALA A 124 -2.32 -3.47 21.28
CA ALA A 124 -3.20 -3.86 22.38
C ALA A 124 -4.46 -4.50 21.79
N VAL A 125 -4.86 -5.63 22.36
CA VAL A 125 -6.07 -6.36 21.97
C VAL A 125 -6.89 -6.58 23.24
N ASP A 126 -8.19 -6.29 23.16
CA ASP A 126 -9.11 -6.52 24.26
C ASP A 126 -9.21 -8.01 24.56
N ARG A 127 -9.20 -8.34 25.86
CA ARG A 127 -9.16 -9.74 26.33
C ARG A 127 -10.34 -10.57 25.81
N GLU A 128 -11.48 -9.93 25.59
CA GLU A 128 -12.73 -10.54 25.11
C GLU A 128 -12.61 -11.16 23.71
N ILE A 129 -11.66 -10.70 22.90
CA ILE A 129 -11.46 -11.16 21.52
C ILE A 129 -10.59 -12.43 21.48
N PHE A 130 -9.87 -12.74 22.57
CA PHE A 130 -9.01 -13.93 22.61
C PHE A 130 -9.86 -15.20 22.52
N PRO A 131 -9.41 -16.22 21.76
CA PRO A 131 -10.15 -17.48 21.58
C PRO A 131 -10.57 -18.15 22.90
N GLU A 132 -9.75 -18.00 23.94
CA GLU A 132 -10.00 -18.53 25.29
C GLU A 132 -11.22 -17.90 26.00
N ASN A 133 -11.65 -16.71 25.57
CA ASN A 133 -12.74 -15.94 26.17
C ASN A 133 -13.99 -15.87 25.28
N GLN A 134 -14.01 -16.56 24.14
CA GLN A 134 -15.20 -16.64 23.29
C GLN A 134 -16.13 -17.76 23.79
N PRO A 135 -17.45 -17.54 23.85
CA PRO A 135 -18.40 -18.60 24.18
C PRO A 135 -18.37 -19.66 23.08
N GLY A 136 -18.15 -20.93 23.48
CA GLY A 136 -18.17 -22.10 22.59
C GLY A 136 -19.55 -22.48 22.08
#